data_AF-A0A930FK73-F1
#
_entry.id   AF-A0A930FK73-F1
#
_cell.length_a   1.000
_cell.length_b   1.000
_cell.length_c   1.000
_cell.angle_alpha   90.00
_cell.angle_beta   90.00
_cell.angle_gamma   90.00
#
_symmetry.space_group_name_H-M   'P 1'
#
loop_
_entity.id
_entity.type
_entity.pdbx_description
1 polymer ?
#
loop_
_entity_poly.entity_id
_entity_poly.type
_entity_poly.pdbx_seq_one_letter_code
_entity_poly.pdbx_strand_id
1 'polypeptide(L)'
;MSYQTPRGTYDILPDEMNRWHHAEEVIRETTKRYRYREIRTPYFEETKVFKRENDSSDMVNKEMYTFDMGTHSYTLRPEGTAGVIRAFDQHKLYGSMEMPGRFYYLGAMFRHENPQKGRQRQFTQFGIEN
;
A
#
# COMPACT_ATOMS: atom_id res chain seq x y z
N MET A 1 -6.50 28.64 -16.06
CA MET A 1 -6.06 27.98 -14.81
C MET A 1 -4.90 27.06 -15.18
N SER A 2 -3.79 27.11 -14.43
CA SER A 2 -2.70 26.14 -14.57
C SER A 2 -2.96 25.00 -13.59
N TYR A 3 -3.04 23.78 -14.10
CA TYR A 3 -3.14 22.57 -13.27
C TYR A 3 -1.74 22.13 -12.86
N GLN A 4 -1.57 21.76 -11.60
CA GLN A 4 -0.28 21.33 -11.02
C GLN A 4 -0.53 20.11 -10.12
N THR A 5 0.45 19.23 -10.00
CA THR A 5 0.37 18.09 -9.08
C THR A 5 0.30 18.55 -7.62
N PRO A 6 -0.44 17.86 -6.75
CA PRO A 6 -0.39 18.13 -5.31
C PRO A 6 1.03 18.08 -4.73
N ARG A 7 1.29 18.90 -3.71
CA ARG A 7 2.59 18.87 -3.02
C ARG A 7 2.82 17.48 -2.43
N GLY A 8 3.99 16.88 -2.72
CA GLY A 8 4.38 15.56 -2.21
C GLY A 8 3.92 14.39 -3.09
N THR A 9 3.35 14.65 -4.26
CA THR A 9 3.11 13.65 -5.32
C THR A 9 3.99 13.98 -6.54
N TYR A 10 4.13 13.03 -7.45
CA TYR A 10 4.95 13.20 -8.66
C TYR A 10 4.37 12.36 -9.80
N ASP A 11 4.53 12.87 -11.01
CA ASP A 11 4.29 12.09 -12.23
C ASP A 11 5.53 11.26 -12.53
N ILE A 12 5.34 10.02 -12.98
CA ILE A 12 6.41 9.20 -13.57
C ILE A 12 6.28 9.34 -15.08
N LEU A 13 7.24 10.00 -15.72
CA LEU A 13 7.16 10.30 -17.14
C LEU A 13 7.64 9.12 -18.01
N PRO A 14 7.30 9.08 -19.31
CA PRO A 14 7.70 8.00 -20.20
C PRO A 14 9.22 7.69 -20.19
N ASP A 15 10.06 8.72 -20.09
CA ASP A 15 11.53 8.57 -20.07
C ASP A 15 12.05 7.87 -18.80
N GLU A 16 11.28 7.91 -17.71
CA GLU A 16 11.61 7.24 -16.44
C GLU A 16 11.05 5.82 -16.37
N MET A 17 10.02 5.53 -17.17
CA MET A 17 9.22 4.32 -17.07
C MET A 17 10.04 3.04 -17.28
N ASN A 18 11.05 3.08 -18.16
CA ASN A 18 11.94 1.94 -18.39
C ASN A 18 12.67 1.49 -17.10
N ARG A 19 13.05 2.43 -16.24
CA ARG A 19 13.71 2.12 -14.95
C ARG A 19 12.72 1.50 -13.97
N TRP A 20 11.48 1.98 -13.95
CA TRP A 20 10.40 1.40 -13.15
C TRP A 20 10.09 -0.02 -13.59
N HIS A 21 9.81 -0.25 -14.86
CA HIS A 21 9.56 -1.59 -15.39
C HIS A 21 10.70 -2.56 -15.08
N HIS A 22 11.95 -2.13 -15.20
CA HIS A 22 13.09 -2.95 -14.82
C HIS A 22 13.09 -3.34 -13.33
N ALA A 23 12.86 -2.37 -12.43
CA ALA A 23 12.79 -2.64 -10.99
C ALA A 23 11.63 -3.59 -10.64
N GLU A 24 10.46 -3.39 -11.22
CA GLU A 24 9.30 -4.26 -11.02
C GLU A 24 9.53 -5.68 -11.54
N GLU A 25 10.22 -5.81 -12.68
CA GLU A 25 10.54 -7.12 -13.25
C GLU A 25 11.51 -7.90 -12.36
N VAL A 26 12.54 -7.23 -11.84
CA VAL A 26 13.46 -7.82 -10.87
C VAL A 26 12.71 -8.29 -9.62
N ILE A 27 11.76 -7.49 -9.13
CA ILE A 27 10.90 -7.86 -8.00
C ILE A 27 10.10 -9.13 -8.34
N ARG A 28 9.37 -9.14 -9.46
CA ARG A 28 8.51 -10.25 -9.89
C ARG A 28 9.30 -11.54 -10.08
N GLU A 29 10.44 -11.48 -10.75
CA GLU A 29 11.27 -12.66 -10.99
C GLU A 29 11.93 -13.17 -9.69
N THR A 30 12.30 -12.28 -8.78
CA THR A 30 12.84 -12.67 -7.47
C THR A 30 11.78 -13.35 -6.61
N THR A 31 10.61 -12.73 -6.43
CA THR A 31 9.53 -13.28 -5.58
C THR A 31 9.03 -14.63 -6.10
N LYS A 32 8.94 -14.79 -7.42
CA LYS A 32 8.60 -16.05 -8.10
C LYS A 32 9.55 -17.19 -7.74
N ARG A 33 10.87 -16.95 -7.71
CA ARG A 33 11.88 -17.96 -7.31
C ARG A 33 11.67 -18.46 -5.87
N TYR A 34 11.17 -17.59 -5.00
CA TYR A 34 10.86 -17.91 -3.60
C TYR A 34 9.39 -18.33 -3.36
N ARG A 35 8.63 -18.57 -4.44
CA ARG A 35 7.23 -19.01 -4.43
C ARG A 35 6.26 -18.05 -3.72
N TYR A 36 6.58 -16.75 -3.70
CA TYR A 36 5.63 -15.73 -3.27
C TYR A 36 4.62 -15.46 -4.40
N ARG A 37 3.35 -15.31 -4.04
CA ARG A 37 2.27 -14.98 -4.98
C ARG A 37 1.85 -13.53 -4.81
N GLU A 38 1.57 -12.85 -5.93
CA GLU A 38 1.09 -11.48 -5.86
C GLU A 38 -0.29 -11.42 -5.22
N ILE A 39 -0.50 -10.44 -4.34
CA ILE A 39 -1.82 -10.05 -3.84
C ILE A 39 -2.02 -8.55 -4.06
N ARG A 40 -3.22 -8.17 -4.50
CA ARG A 40 -3.62 -6.78 -4.68
C ARG A 40 -4.83 -6.48 -3.82
N THR A 41 -4.68 -5.49 -2.94
CA THR A 41 -5.75 -4.98 -2.09
C THR A 41 -6.19 -3.59 -2.59
N PRO A 42 -7.42 -3.15 -2.30
CA PRO A 42 -7.89 -1.79 -2.55
C PRO A 42 -6.93 -0.71 -2.04
N TYR A 43 -6.96 0.47 -2.67
CA TYR A 43 -6.17 1.63 -2.23
C TYR A 43 -6.78 2.37 -1.05
N PHE A 44 -8.06 2.15 -0.77
CA PHE A 44 -8.70 2.61 0.46
C PHE A 44 -9.45 1.46 1.12
N GLU A 45 -9.51 1.49 2.44
CA GLU A 45 -10.22 0.52 3.27
C GLU A 45 -11.06 1.28 4.30
N GLU A 46 -11.97 0.58 4.98
CA GLU A 46 -12.57 1.16 6.19
C GLU A 46 -11.46 1.59 7.16
N THR A 47 -11.57 2.80 7.74
CA THR A 47 -10.54 3.39 8.62
C THR A 47 -10.10 2.43 9.74
N LYS A 48 -11.01 1.58 10.23
CA LYS A 48 -10.75 0.58 11.29
C LYS A 48 -9.75 -0.52 10.90
N VAL A 49 -9.48 -0.72 9.60
CA VAL A 49 -8.44 -1.65 9.13
C VAL A 49 -7.06 -1.17 9.56
N PHE A 50 -6.83 0.15 9.54
CA PHE A 50 -5.55 0.76 9.90
C PHE A 50 -5.54 1.29 11.34
N LYS A 51 -6.68 1.76 11.84
CA LYS A 51 -6.79 2.36 13.18
C LYS A 51 -7.26 1.32 14.20
N ARG A 52 -6.32 0.76 14.96
CA ARG A 52 -6.61 -0.07 16.14
C ARG A 52 -6.73 0.83 17.37
N GLU A 53 -7.59 0.46 18.33
CA GLU A 53 -7.94 1.31 19.48
C GLU A 53 -6.74 1.70 20.36
N ASN A 54 -5.65 0.91 20.36
CA ASN A 54 -4.44 1.15 21.15
C ASN A 54 -3.20 1.50 20.32
N ASP A 55 -3.36 1.95 19.07
CA ASP A 55 -2.23 2.30 18.22
C ASP A 55 -1.70 3.71 18.53
N SER A 56 -0.50 3.78 19.08
CA SER A 56 0.20 5.02 19.45
C SER A 56 1.11 5.55 18.34
N SER A 57 1.17 4.90 17.17
CA SER A 57 2.04 5.35 16.08
C SER A 57 1.62 6.73 15.55
N ASP A 58 2.60 7.57 15.25
CA ASP A 58 2.36 8.87 14.60
C ASP A 58 1.64 8.69 13.25
N MET A 59 1.91 7.58 12.55
CA MET A 59 1.26 7.22 11.30
C MET A 59 -0.26 7.15 11.45
N VAL A 60 -0.75 6.36 12.41
CA VAL A 60 -2.19 6.19 12.67
C VAL A 60 -2.82 7.45 13.25
N ASN A 61 -2.06 8.26 13.99
CA ASN A 61 -2.60 9.41 14.70
C ASN A 61 -2.58 10.72 13.90
N LYS A 62 -1.67 10.89 12.94
CA LYS A 62 -1.44 12.19 12.26
C LYS A 62 -1.23 12.11 10.75
N GLU A 63 -0.92 10.94 10.21
CA GLU A 63 -0.44 10.82 8.83
C GLU A 63 -1.40 10.05 7.90
N MET A 64 -2.61 9.67 8.34
CA MET A 64 -3.59 9.01 7.46
C MET A 64 -4.42 10.00 6.63
N TYR A 65 -4.62 9.67 5.35
CA TYR A 65 -5.61 10.36 4.50
C TYR A 65 -6.98 9.71 4.67
N THR A 66 -7.77 10.24 5.61
CA THR A 66 -9.13 9.76 5.92
C THR A 66 -10.19 10.67 5.30
N PHE A 67 -11.23 10.07 4.74
CA PHE A 67 -12.39 10.74 4.19
C PHE A 67 -13.67 10.00 4.57
N ASP A 68 -14.72 10.76 4.87
CA ASP A 68 -16.01 10.20 5.27
C ASP A 68 -16.99 10.19 4.08
N MET A 69 -17.73 9.10 3.97
CA MET A 69 -18.77 8.86 2.96
C MET A 69 -20.07 8.50 3.69
N GLY A 70 -20.84 9.52 4.05
CA GLY A 70 -22.03 9.37 4.87
C GLY A 70 -21.68 8.91 6.29
N THR A 71 -22.10 7.71 6.66
CA THR A 71 -21.79 7.09 7.97
C THR A 71 -20.51 6.26 7.96
N HIS A 72 -19.87 6.09 6.81
CA HIS A 72 -18.66 5.29 6.68
C HIS A 72 -17.42 6.18 6.65
N SER A 73 -16.36 5.74 7.33
CA SER A 73 -15.05 6.38 7.29
C SER A 73 -14.08 5.48 6.54
N TYR A 74 -13.42 6.04 5.53
CA TYR A 74 -12.43 5.34 4.71
C TYR A 74 -11.08 6.04 4.80
N THR A 75 -10.01 5.26 4.66
CA THR A 75 -8.64 5.76 4.67
C THR A 75 -7.91 5.25 3.45
N LEU A 76 -7.22 6.13 2.71
CA LEU A 76 -6.22 5.71 1.73
C LEU A 76 -5.09 4.97 2.46
N ARG A 77 -4.71 3.81 1.96
CA ARG A 77 -3.80 2.90 2.66
C ARG A 77 -2.44 3.56 2.93
N PRO A 78 -1.99 3.65 4.20
CA PRO A 78 -0.66 4.16 4.53
C PRO A 78 0.44 3.09 4.44
N GLU A 79 0.04 1.83 4.34
CA GLU A 79 0.86 0.62 4.24
C GLU A 79 0.05 -0.53 3.61
N GLY A 80 0.67 -1.69 3.36
CA GLY A 80 0.03 -2.79 2.64
C GLY A 80 -0.36 -4.00 3.50
N THR A 81 0.32 -4.22 4.62
CA THR A 81 0.16 -5.36 5.52
C THR A 81 -1.26 -5.48 6.05
N ALA A 82 -1.86 -4.39 6.56
CA ALA A 82 -3.21 -4.49 7.13
C ALA A 82 -4.26 -4.89 6.08
N GLY A 83 -4.12 -4.37 4.85
CA GLY A 83 -4.96 -4.77 3.73
C GLY A 83 -4.79 -6.26 3.37
N VAL A 84 -3.55 -6.77 3.37
CA VAL A 84 -3.28 -8.19 3.10
C VAL A 84 -3.89 -9.08 4.18
N ILE A 85 -3.71 -8.75 5.45
CA ILE A 85 -4.30 -9.49 6.57
C ILE A 85 -5.83 -9.48 6.49
N ARG A 86 -6.44 -8.32 6.20
CA ARG A 86 -7.89 -8.19 6.00
C ARG A 86 -8.38 -9.09 4.87
N ALA A 87 -7.71 -9.07 3.73
CA ALA A 87 -8.05 -9.93 2.59
C ALA A 87 -7.86 -11.42 2.92
N PHE A 88 -6.81 -11.76 3.65
CA PHE A 88 -6.51 -13.12 4.07
C PHE A 88 -7.62 -13.71 4.95
N ASP A 89 -8.11 -12.93 5.93
CA ASP A 89 -9.24 -13.36 6.77
C ASP A 89 -10.58 -13.34 6.02
N GLN A 90 -10.87 -12.27 5.28
CA GLN A 90 -12.13 -12.11 4.53
C GLN A 90 -12.38 -13.26 3.57
N HIS A 91 -11.33 -13.70 2.86
CA HIS A 91 -11.42 -14.79 1.88
C HIS A 91 -11.04 -16.15 2.45
N LYS A 92 -10.82 -16.25 3.77
CA LYS A 92 -10.52 -17.51 4.48
C LYS A 92 -9.37 -18.26 3.80
N LEU A 93 -8.34 -17.52 3.40
CA LEU A 93 -7.23 -18.03 2.62
C LEU A 93 -6.49 -19.15 3.34
N TYR A 94 -6.43 -19.10 4.67
CA TYR A 94 -5.90 -20.17 5.53
C TYR A 94 -6.54 -21.56 5.33
N GLY A 95 -7.77 -21.64 4.80
CA GLY A 95 -8.48 -22.90 4.56
C GLY A 95 -8.31 -23.48 3.16
N SER A 96 -7.80 -22.69 2.20
CA SER A 96 -7.76 -23.06 0.78
C SER A 96 -6.36 -23.10 0.18
N MET A 97 -5.33 -22.74 0.94
CA MET A 97 -3.94 -22.77 0.47
C MET A 97 -2.98 -23.47 1.42
N GLU A 98 -1.85 -23.89 0.85
CA GLU A 98 -0.72 -24.39 1.62
C GLU A 98 -0.13 -23.27 2.50
N MET A 99 0.05 -23.57 3.78
CA MET A 99 0.59 -22.64 4.77
C MET A 99 2.09 -22.89 5.00
N PRO A 100 2.90 -21.85 5.27
CA PRO A 100 2.52 -20.44 5.38
C PRO A 100 2.16 -19.80 4.03
N GLY A 101 1.15 -18.94 4.01
CA GLY A 101 0.76 -18.17 2.84
C GLY A 101 1.84 -17.15 2.49
N ARG A 102 2.52 -17.32 1.36
CA ARG A 102 3.58 -16.42 0.89
C ARG A 102 3.03 -15.42 -0.10
N PHE A 103 2.89 -14.17 0.31
CA PHE A 103 2.38 -13.09 -0.53
C PHE A 103 3.39 -11.97 -0.73
N TYR A 104 3.29 -11.29 -1.87
CA TYR A 104 3.91 -10.00 -2.07
C TYR A 104 2.91 -9.01 -2.65
N TYR A 105 3.13 -7.73 -2.41
CA TYR A 105 2.39 -6.65 -3.05
C TYR A 105 3.34 -5.56 -3.55
N LEU A 106 2.88 -4.84 -4.57
CA LEU A 106 3.57 -3.69 -5.13
C LEU A 106 2.53 -2.64 -5.52
N GLY A 107 2.65 -1.43 -4.98
CA GLY A 107 1.76 -0.34 -5.38
C GLY A 107 1.84 0.89 -4.49
N ALA A 108 0.98 1.88 -4.81
CA ALA A 108 0.94 3.16 -4.12
C ALA A 108 0.48 3.04 -2.66
N MET A 109 1.05 3.87 -1.80
CA MET A 109 0.72 4.10 -0.40
C MET A 109 0.66 5.60 -0.16
N PHE A 110 -0.12 6.02 0.84
CA PHE A 110 -0.46 7.42 1.06
C PHE A 110 -0.27 7.82 2.52
N ARG A 111 0.59 8.81 2.78
CA ARG A 111 0.80 9.35 4.13
C ARG A 111 0.85 10.86 4.10
N HIS A 112 0.11 11.53 4.98
CA HIS A 112 0.08 12.97 5.14
C HIS A 112 1.33 13.46 5.91
N GLU A 113 2.49 13.14 5.35
CA GLU A 113 3.79 13.56 5.86
C GLU A 113 4.19 14.92 5.27
N ASN A 114 5.09 15.62 5.95
CA ASN A 114 5.79 16.78 5.39
C ASN A 114 6.79 16.28 4.33
N PRO A 115 6.63 16.66 3.05
CA PRO A 115 7.52 16.15 2.00
C PRO A 115 8.97 16.62 2.21
N GLN A 116 9.91 15.67 2.18
CA GLN A 116 11.36 15.89 2.23
C GLN A 116 12.07 14.84 1.39
N LYS A 117 13.40 14.90 1.28
CA LYS A 117 14.16 13.87 0.56
C LYS A 117 13.85 12.48 1.12
N GLY A 118 13.30 11.60 0.29
CA GLY A 118 12.90 10.23 0.68
C GLY A 118 11.54 10.13 1.40
N ARG A 119 10.81 11.22 1.61
CA ARG A 119 9.44 11.20 2.17
C ARG A 119 8.48 11.93 1.25
N GLN A 120 7.51 11.18 0.74
CA GLN A 120 6.50 11.65 -0.20
C GLN A 120 5.11 11.36 0.39
N ARG A 121 4.10 12.07 -0.10
CA ARG A 121 2.71 11.86 0.33
C ARG A 121 2.04 10.71 -0.40
N GLN A 122 2.46 10.48 -1.64
CA GLN A 122 2.20 9.25 -2.38
C GLN A 122 3.55 8.63 -2.72
N PHE A 123 3.73 7.36 -2.37
CA PHE A 123 4.95 6.61 -2.68
C PHE A 123 4.59 5.17 -3.07
N THR A 124 5.46 4.49 -3.81
CA THR A 124 5.28 3.09 -4.17
C THR A 124 6.02 2.23 -3.16
N GLN A 125 5.35 1.21 -2.63
CA GLN A 125 5.95 0.23 -1.73
C GLN A 125 5.89 -1.16 -2.35
N PHE A 126 7.00 -1.88 -2.24
CA PHE A 126 7.07 -3.34 -2.35
C PHE A 126 7.06 -3.92 -0.94
N GLY A 127 6.21 -4.91 -0.68
CA GLY A 127 6.15 -5.61 0.60
C GLY A 127 5.94 -7.10 0.44
N ILE A 128 6.36 -7.84 1.46
CA ILE A 128 6.25 -9.29 1.56
C ILE A 128 5.50 -9.62 2.85
N GLU A 129 4.58 -10.58 2.77
CA GLU A 129 3.85 -11.13 3.91
C GLU A 129 3.99 -12.65 3.91
N ASN A 130 4.29 -13.24 5.06
CA ASN A 130 4.56 -14.67 5.22
C ASN A 130 4.16 -15.23 6.59
#